data_AF-A0A2V6VK93-F1
#
_entry.id   AF-A0A2V6VK93-F1
#
_cell.length_a   1.000
_cell.length_b   1.000
_cell.length_c   1.000
_cell.angle_alpha   90.00
_cell.angle_beta   90.00
_cell.angle_gamma   90.00
#
_symmetry.space_group_name_H-M   'P 1'
#
loop_
_entity.id
_entity.type
_entity.pdbx_description
1 polymer ?
#
loop_
_entity_poly.entity_id
_entity_poly.type
_entity_poly.pdbx_seq_one_letter_code
_entity_poly.pdbx_strand_id
1 'polypeptide(L)'
;MTLNNPVDVLSGGTVVVNNITVVIPRNTIITMPGTFLGLGELFNGATQSGLATSDSLPPQTPYEITVIGNIVNGTYIAGLVQIAQSFGQALAGTITAIDYATGDLWVSGTTGRPMRWRIQLNDPVGRFGRMISADARFTADTDNPTIHAQTGYPMCVPRTNPATQDDPECPKGNRPLDPVTGAPLKKFTMAAPGTPGALTNPMKQAPLMVGDFITYSGIQGTDARGPYLSVSHINAWVGISTAPGTLPAYVTQEVSQIGVGSGPVFPGIAADFKLGILIEGVTTDPTRPVDVYAVDVDACSGRETLRLLGTGFPAPIPQRYKFEPVVGNFLPVMREILVKMRQGTMPAANGLIAGQYRAPLGTYLLPGTLSPGLPLIPNNFGDFPFLAKGSGPFHGAGPVVGQLSPWPGAPAPAPSSCQ
;
A
#
# COMPACT_ATOMS: atom_id res chain seq x y z
N MET A 1 10.35 -3.70 -21.23
CA MET A 1 8.87 -3.65 -21.26
C MET A 1 8.45 -2.90 -22.52
N THR A 2 7.29 -3.19 -23.10
CA THR A 2 6.77 -2.50 -24.29
C THR A 2 5.33 -2.08 -24.09
N LEU A 3 4.90 -1.10 -24.89
CA LEU A 3 3.54 -0.59 -24.95
C LEU A 3 3.02 -0.72 -26.38
N ASN A 4 1.85 -1.31 -26.58
CA ASN A 4 1.31 -1.55 -27.93
C ASN A 4 0.82 -0.27 -28.61
N ASN A 5 0.25 0.65 -27.81
CA ASN A 5 -0.27 1.92 -28.27
C ASN A 5 0.02 3.01 -27.22
N PRO A 6 0.99 3.91 -27.45
CA PRO A 6 1.35 4.97 -26.52
C PRO A 6 0.27 6.03 -26.24
N VAL A 7 -0.75 6.16 -27.10
CA VAL A 7 -1.82 7.14 -26.89
C VAL A 7 -3.02 6.57 -26.11
N ASP A 8 -3.08 5.26 -25.91
CA ASP A 8 -4.14 4.61 -25.12
C ASP A 8 -3.65 4.36 -23.69
N VAL A 9 -4.20 5.09 -22.72
CA VAL A 9 -3.79 4.95 -21.30
C VAL A 9 -4.08 3.55 -20.73
N LEU A 10 -5.03 2.81 -21.31
CA LEU A 10 -5.36 1.43 -20.92
C LEU A 10 -4.66 0.38 -21.78
N SER A 11 -3.75 0.80 -22.67
CA SER A 11 -3.08 -0.06 -23.63
C SER A 11 -2.42 -1.28 -22.98
N GLY A 12 -2.44 -2.39 -23.71
CA GLY A 12 -1.65 -3.57 -23.37
C GLY A 12 -0.21 -3.45 -23.88
N GLY A 13 0.56 -4.49 -23.66
CA GLY A 13 1.96 -4.54 -24.06
C GLY A 13 2.62 -5.85 -23.71
N THR A 14 3.93 -5.83 -23.53
CA THR A 14 4.67 -7.01 -23.11
C THR A 14 5.71 -6.67 -22.05
N VAL A 15 5.99 -7.65 -21.19
CA VAL A 15 7.14 -7.62 -20.29
C VAL A 15 7.97 -8.87 -20.51
N VAL A 16 9.29 -8.74 -20.39
CA VAL A 16 10.21 -9.88 -20.45
C VAL A 16 10.72 -10.10 -19.03
N VAL A 17 10.42 -11.27 -18.47
CA VAL A 17 10.87 -11.69 -17.13
C VAL A 17 11.63 -12.99 -17.30
N ASN A 18 12.91 -13.03 -16.91
CA ASN A 18 13.76 -14.22 -17.07
C ASN A 18 13.77 -14.77 -18.52
N ASN A 19 13.85 -13.89 -19.52
CA ASN A 19 13.76 -14.20 -20.96
C ASN A 19 12.42 -14.81 -21.44
N ILE A 20 11.39 -14.82 -20.60
CA ILE A 20 10.04 -15.21 -20.98
C ILE A 20 9.25 -13.94 -21.30
N THR A 21 8.75 -13.85 -22.53
CA THR A 21 7.83 -12.79 -22.92
C THR A 21 6.44 -13.09 -22.40
N VAL A 22 5.91 -12.20 -21.57
CA VAL A 22 4.56 -12.24 -21.03
C VAL A 22 3.76 -11.09 -21.61
N VAL A 23 2.58 -11.39 -22.15
CA VAL A 23 1.62 -10.38 -22.61
C VAL A 23 0.97 -9.75 -21.40
N ILE A 24 1.01 -8.42 -21.34
CA ILE A 24 0.20 -7.61 -20.43
C ILE A 24 -1.05 -7.19 -21.19
N PRO A 25 -2.24 -7.69 -20.82
CA PRO A 25 -3.48 -7.32 -21.49
C PRO A 25 -3.76 -5.81 -21.45
N ARG A 26 -4.55 -5.35 -22.43
CA ARG A 26 -5.27 -4.08 -22.30
C ARG A 26 -6.19 -4.16 -21.07
N ASN A 27 -6.42 -3.03 -20.40
CA ASN A 27 -7.19 -2.91 -19.15
C ASN A 27 -6.49 -3.48 -17.89
N THR A 28 -5.22 -3.91 -17.98
CA THR A 28 -4.49 -4.31 -16.78
C THR A 28 -4.22 -3.10 -15.87
N ILE A 29 -4.68 -3.21 -14.63
CA ILE A 29 -4.34 -2.28 -13.54
C ILE A 29 -3.17 -2.90 -12.78
N ILE A 30 -2.05 -2.19 -12.74
CA ILE A 30 -0.80 -2.61 -12.11
C ILE A 30 -0.77 -2.06 -10.70
N THR A 31 -0.54 -2.91 -9.71
CA THR A 31 -0.35 -2.48 -8.33
C THR A 31 1.07 -1.95 -8.16
N MET A 32 1.16 -0.69 -7.74
CA MET A 32 2.41 -0.03 -7.37
C MET A 32 2.43 0.21 -5.85
N PRO A 33 3.57 0.59 -5.26
CA PRO A 33 3.57 1.05 -3.88
C PRO A 33 2.72 2.32 -3.76
N GLY A 34 1.65 2.24 -2.95
CA GLY A 34 0.76 3.35 -2.63
C GLY A 34 -0.16 3.84 -3.76
N THR A 35 -0.19 3.19 -4.93
CA THR A 35 -1.07 3.60 -6.03
C THR A 35 -1.36 2.48 -7.04
N PHE A 36 -2.29 2.72 -7.95
CA PHE A 36 -2.60 1.86 -9.10
C PHE A 36 -2.32 2.61 -10.39
N LEU A 37 -1.61 1.98 -11.31
CA LEU A 37 -1.30 2.57 -12.61
C LEU A 37 -1.72 1.65 -13.76
N GLY A 38 -2.15 2.24 -14.86
CA GLY A 38 -2.24 1.55 -16.14
C GLY A 38 -0.85 1.31 -16.73
N LEU A 39 -0.72 0.34 -17.63
CA LEU A 39 0.57 0.12 -18.32
C LEU A 39 1.01 1.38 -19.07
N GLY A 40 0.10 2.13 -19.70
CA GLY A 40 0.42 3.39 -20.37
C GLY A 40 0.99 4.47 -19.44
N GLU A 41 0.49 4.57 -18.22
CA GLU A 41 0.97 5.54 -17.22
C GLU A 41 2.38 5.24 -16.74
N LEU A 42 2.79 3.96 -16.72
CA LEU A 42 4.17 3.60 -16.38
C LEU A 42 5.20 4.19 -17.35
N PHE A 43 4.79 4.47 -18.60
CA PHE A 43 5.64 5.10 -19.60
C PHE A 43 5.62 6.63 -19.50
N ASN A 44 4.65 7.23 -18.81
CA ASN A 44 4.53 8.69 -18.63
C ASN A 44 4.71 9.48 -19.94
N GLY A 45 4.13 8.99 -21.05
CA GLY A 45 4.25 9.58 -22.39
C GLY A 45 5.58 9.35 -23.11
N ALA A 46 6.53 8.64 -22.50
CA ALA A 46 7.80 8.26 -23.12
C ALA A 46 7.70 6.95 -23.93
N THR A 47 8.72 6.68 -24.74
CA THR A 47 8.84 5.43 -25.50
C THR A 47 9.37 4.26 -24.68
N GLN A 48 9.95 4.53 -23.51
CA GLN A 48 10.49 3.56 -22.55
C GLN A 48 10.06 3.95 -21.14
N SER A 49 9.85 2.98 -20.26
CA SER A 49 9.36 3.25 -18.91
C SER A 49 10.44 3.72 -17.94
N GLY A 50 11.71 3.48 -18.25
CA GLY A 50 12.83 3.68 -17.31
C GLY A 50 12.82 2.68 -16.15
N LEU A 51 12.01 1.62 -16.25
CA LEU A 51 11.90 0.56 -15.24
C LEU A 51 12.56 -0.75 -15.70
N ALA A 52 12.72 -0.95 -17.01
CA ALA A 52 13.32 -2.16 -17.52
C ALA A 52 14.84 -2.02 -17.58
N THR A 53 15.56 -3.08 -17.24
CA THR A 53 17.03 -3.14 -17.37
C THR A 53 17.50 -3.04 -18.82
N SER A 54 16.61 -3.25 -19.79
CA SER A 54 16.88 -3.09 -21.22
C SER A 54 16.51 -1.71 -21.77
N ASP A 55 16.06 -0.77 -20.94
CA ASP A 55 15.79 0.60 -21.39
C ASP A 55 17.12 1.34 -21.70
N SER A 56 17.07 2.39 -22.54
CA SER A 56 18.27 3.14 -22.93
C SER A 56 18.95 3.83 -21.75
N LEU A 57 18.12 4.27 -20.79
CA LEU A 57 18.53 4.68 -19.45
C LEU A 57 17.93 3.68 -18.46
N PRO A 58 18.64 2.58 -18.17
CA PRO A 58 18.15 1.59 -17.24
C PRO A 58 18.10 2.17 -15.82
N PRO A 59 17.22 1.64 -14.95
CA PRO A 59 17.18 2.08 -13.57
C PRO A 59 18.50 1.77 -12.85
N GLN A 60 18.91 2.64 -11.93
CA GLN A 60 20.17 2.46 -11.17
C GLN A 60 20.18 1.15 -10.39
N THR A 61 19.01 0.76 -9.89
CA THR A 61 18.78 -0.51 -9.19
C THR A 61 17.58 -1.19 -9.85
N PRO A 62 17.69 -2.49 -10.21
CA PRO A 62 16.59 -3.21 -10.83
C PRO A 62 15.32 -3.16 -9.98
N TYR A 63 14.17 -3.12 -10.65
CA TYR A 63 12.87 -3.29 -10.00
C TYR A 63 12.47 -4.77 -10.02
N GLU A 64 11.73 -5.17 -8.99
CA GLU A 64 11.03 -6.44 -8.92
C GLU A 64 9.64 -6.31 -9.57
N ILE A 65 9.29 -7.28 -10.40
CA ILE A 65 7.96 -7.42 -10.97
C ILE A 65 7.42 -8.80 -10.64
N THR A 66 6.21 -8.84 -10.07
CA THR A 66 5.45 -10.06 -9.86
C THR A 66 4.38 -10.15 -10.92
N VAL A 67 4.47 -11.17 -11.78
CA VAL A 67 3.49 -11.44 -12.84
C VAL A 67 2.81 -12.76 -12.56
N ILE A 68 1.51 -12.72 -12.28
CA ILE A 68 0.68 -13.92 -12.10
C ILE A 68 -0.20 -14.03 -13.34
N GLY A 69 -0.12 -15.15 -14.03
CA GLY A 69 -0.79 -15.37 -15.30
C GLY A 69 -1.04 -16.84 -15.60
N ASN A 70 -1.56 -17.09 -16.80
CA ASN A 70 -1.76 -18.43 -17.35
C ASN A 70 -1.14 -18.53 -18.74
N ILE A 71 -0.98 -19.77 -19.23
CA ILE A 71 -0.64 -20.04 -20.62
C ILE A 71 -1.93 -20.33 -21.37
N VAL A 72 -2.27 -19.49 -22.36
CA VAL A 72 -3.44 -19.67 -23.22
C VAL A 72 -2.96 -19.85 -24.65
N ASN A 73 -3.23 -21.00 -25.26
CA ASN A 73 -2.79 -21.35 -26.62
C ASN A 73 -1.29 -21.10 -26.84
N GLY A 74 -0.44 -21.47 -25.87
CA GLY A 74 1.01 -21.29 -25.94
C GLY A 74 1.52 -19.88 -25.63
N THR A 75 0.64 -18.92 -25.33
CA THR A 75 1.01 -17.55 -24.98
C THR A 75 0.90 -17.33 -23.46
N TYR A 76 1.95 -16.80 -22.84
CA TYR A 76 1.91 -16.36 -21.45
C TYR A 76 1.13 -15.03 -21.35
N ILE A 77 0.03 -15.02 -20.60
CA ILE A 77 -0.83 -13.86 -20.45
C ILE A 77 -0.99 -13.54 -18.96
N ALA A 78 -0.66 -12.31 -18.57
CA ALA A 78 -0.80 -11.83 -17.21
C ALA A 78 -2.27 -11.60 -16.82
N GLY A 79 -2.63 -11.92 -15.57
CA GLY A 79 -3.88 -11.51 -14.94
C GLY A 79 -3.67 -10.49 -13.83
N LEU A 80 -2.64 -10.67 -13.01
CA LEU A 80 -2.24 -9.73 -11.96
C LEU A 80 -0.77 -9.34 -12.15
N VAL A 81 -0.49 -8.05 -11.98
CA VAL A 81 0.86 -7.49 -12.11
C VAL A 81 1.10 -6.55 -10.94
N GLN A 82 2.24 -6.73 -10.28
CA GLN A 82 2.72 -5.82 -9.23
C GLN A 82 4.16 -5.43 -9.54
N ILE A 83 4.53 -4.17 -9.30
CA ILE A 83 5.90 -3.68 -9.47
C ILE A 83 6.33 -2.98 -8.19
N ALA A 84 7.52 -3.27 -7.70
CA ALA A 84 8.17 -2.59 -6.58
C ALA A 84 9.68 -2.59 -6.80
N GLN A 85 10.47 -1.76 -6.10
CA GLN A 85 11.93 -1.93 -6.16
C GLN A 85 12.39 -3.14 -5.35
N SER A 86 11.72 -3.42 -4.23
CA SER A 86 11.83 -4.70 -3.53
C SER A 86 10.59 -4.96 -2.68
N PHE A 87 9.96 -6.13 -2.86
CA PHE A 87 8.78 -6.52 -2.09
C PHE A 87 9.08 -6.87 -0.63
N GLY A 88 10.35 -7.18 -0.31
CA GLY A 88 10.79 -7.61 1.03
C GLY A 88 11.80 -6.68 1.71
N GLN A 89 12.16 -5.55 1.10
CA GLN A 89 13.15 -4.64 1.69
C GLN A 89 12.55 -3.89 2.88
N ALA A 90 13.07 -4.20 4.07
CA ALA A 90 12.92 -3.37 5.25
C ALA A 90 14.32 -3.04 5.76
N LEU A 91 14.68 -1.75 5.71
CA LEU A 91 15.88 -1.24 6.36
C LEU A 91 15.51 -0.70 7.73
N ALA A 92 16.46 -0.70 8.66
CA ALA A 92 16.23 -0.24 10.03
C ALA A 92 17.38 0.61 10.54
N GLY A 93 17.07 1.55 11.43
CA GLY A 93 18.08 2.32 12.14
C GLY A 93 17.50 3.48 12.93
N THR A 94 18.37 4.24 13.57
CA THR A 94 18.01 5.40 14.40
C THR A 94 18.23 6.69 13.63
N ILE A 95 17.26 7.60 13.69
CA ILE A 95 17.38 8.96 13.16
C ILE A 95 18.45 9.71 13.97
N THR A 96 19.50 10.16 13.30
CA THR A 96 20.65 10.89 13.89
C THR A 96 20.61 12.38 13.62
N ALA A 97 19.97 12.80 12.53
CA ALA A 97 19.76 14.20 12.19
C ALA A 97 18.55 14.35 11.26
N ILE A 98 17.92 15.52 11.32
CA ILE A 98 16.85 15.95 10.42
C ILE A 98 17.28 17.28 9.83
N ASP A 99 17.35 17.36 8.50
CA ASP A 99 17.50 18.63 7.79
C ASP A 99 16.10 19.18 7.50
N TYR A 100 15.67 20.17 8.26
CA TYR A 100 14.33 20.77 8.12
C TYR A 100 14.19 21.62 6.85
N ALA A 101 15.29 22.05 6.22
CA ALA A 101 15.25 22.83 4.99
C ALA A 101 14.96 21.94 3.77
N THR A 102 15.50 20.72 3.76
CA THR A 102 15.31 19.77 2.65
C THR A 102 14.28 18.68 2.95
N GLY A 103 14.02 18.38 4.23
CA GLY A 103 13.21 17.24 4.66
C GLY A 103 13.98 15.92 4.73
N ASP A 104 15.31 15.97 4.67
CA ASP A 104 16.14 14.76 4.73
C ASP A 104 16.26 14.25 6.17
N LEU A 105 16.22 12.92 6.32
CA LEU A 105 16.57 12.22 7.55
C LEU A 105 17.89 11.50 7.34
N TRP A 106 18.74 11.54 8.37
CA TRP A 106 19.99 10.76 8.40
C TRP A 106 19.85 9.62 9.38
N VAL A 107 20.01 8.39 8.90
CA VAL A 107 19.80 7.16 9.70
C VAL A 107 21.11 6.42 9.91
N SER A 108 21.33 5.93 11.14
CA SER A 108 22.49 5.13 11.53
C SER A 108 22.08 3.81 12.19
N GLY A 109 22.93 2.79 12.11
CA GLY A 109 22.72 1.51 12.78
C GLY A 109 22.93 1.54 14.31
N THR A 110 23.53 2.60 14.85
CA THR A 110 23.73 2.80 16.30
C THR A 110 23.85 4.28 16.65
N THR A 111 23.31 4.69 17.79
CA THR A 111 23.49 6.04 18.35
C THR A 111 24.98 6.33 18.54
N GLY A 112 25.48 7.44 17.98
CA GLY A 112 26.87 7.89 18.16
C GLY A 112 27.89 7.37 17.14
N ARG A 113 27.49 6.61 16.10
CA ARG A 113 28.40 6.18 15.01
C ARG A 113 28.11 6.89 13.67
N PRO A 114 29.16 7.20 12.87
CA PRO A 114 29.03 7.92 11.60
C PRO A 114 28.68 6.99 10.41
N MET A 115 27.69 6.12 10.56
CA MET A 115 26.96 5.64 9.38
C MET A 115 25.75 6.55 9.20
N ARG A 116 25.70 7.31 8.11
CA ARG A 116 24.62 8.24 7.83
C ARG A 116 24.05 7.90 6.46
N TRP A 117 23.04 7.03 6.46
CA TRP A 117 22.24 6.80 5.26
C TRP A 117 21.26 7.96 5.14
N ARG A 118 21.28 8.67 4.00
CA ARG A 118 20.32 9.71 3.73
C ARG A 118 19.03 9.09 3.21
N ILE A 119 17.92 9.42 3.86
CA ILE A 119 16.59 9.08 3.38
C ILE A 119 15.75 10.35 3.24
N GLN A 120 14.81 10.32 2.32
CA GLN A 120 13.90 11.43 2.04
C GLN A 120 12.54 10.84 1.70
N LEU A 121 11.45 11.45 2.14
CA LEU A 121 10.11 10.95 1.78
C LEU A 121 9.88 11.05 0.27
N ASN A 122 9.11 10.11 -0.28
CA ASN A 122 8.56 10.19 -1.62
C ASN A 122 7.09 10.58 -1.51
N ASP A 123 6.82 11.88 -1.39
CA ASP A 123 5.50 12.42 -1.08
C ASP A 123 5.22 13.64 -1.97
N PRO A 124 4.65 13.44 -3.17
CA PRO A 124 4.43 14.48 -4.17
C PRO A 124 3.36 15.49 -3.76
N VAL A 125 2.61 15.25 -2.68
CA VAL A 125 1.59 16.19 -2.15
C VAL A 125 1.99 16.83 -0.82
N GLY A 126 3.08 16.34 -0.18
CA GLY A 126 3.55 16.83 1.11
C GLY A 126 2.62 16.49 2.28
N ARG A 127 1.94 15.33 2.23
CA ARG A 127 1.06 14.84 3.30
C ARG A 127 1.80 14.62 4.62
N PHE A 128 3.00 14.04 4.57
CA PHE A 128 3.79 13.63 5.73
C PHE A 128 5.03 14.49 5.96
N GLY A 129 5.27 15.48 5.09
CA GLY A 129 6.40 16.39 5.23
C GLY A 129 6.46 17.40 4.10
N ARG A 130 7.67 17.70 3.62
CA ARG A 130 7.85 18.54 2.44
C ARG A 130 7.32 17.85 1.19
N MET A 131 6.81 18.64 0.25
CA MET A 131 6.40 18.16 -1.07
C MET A 131 7.64 17.84 -1.90
N ILE A 132 7.95 16.56 -2.06
CA ILE A 132 9.15 16.09 -2.75
C ILE A 132 8.93 14.67 -3.28
N SER A 133 9.43 14.38 -4.48
CA SER A 133 9.31 13.05 -5.07
C SER A 133 10.49 12.75 -5.98
N ALA A 134 11.09 11.57 -5.82
CA ALA A 134 12.09 11.07 -6.76
C ALA A 134 11.41 10.48 -7.99
N ASP A 135 10.32 9.74 -7.78
CA ASP A 135 9.47 9.15 -8.80
C ASP A 135 8.04 9.01 -8.25
N ALA A 136 7.09 9.71 -8.85
CA ALA A 136 5.70 9.76 -8.40
C ALA A 136 4.99 8.40 -8.48
N ARG A 137 5.54 7.43 -9.25
CA ARG A 137 5.00 6.07 -9.37
C ARG A 137 5.22 5.21 -8.12
N PHE A 138 6.15 5.60 -7.24
CA PHE A 138 6.54 4.86 -6.02
C PHE A 138 6.31 5.69 -4.74
N THR A 139 5.26 6.49 -4.74
CA THR A 139 4.92 7.43 -3.67
C THR A 139 4.55 6.73 -2.36
N ALA A 140 4.68 7.46 -1.24
CA ALA A 140 3.89 7.19 -0.05
C ALA A 140 2.41 7.21 -0.41
N ASP A 141 1.63 6.32 0.20
CA ASP A 141 0.18 6.39 0.10
C ASP A 141 -0.29 7.57 0.93
N THR A 142 -0.84 8.59 0.28
CA THR A 142 -1.21 9.84 0.92
C THR A 142 -2.65 9.84 1.43
N ASP A 143 -3.40 8.78 1.19
CA ASP A 143 -4.76 8.59 1.72
C ASP A 143 -4.76 7.72 2.99
N ASN A 144 -3.64 7.01 3.24
CA ASN A 144 -3.44 6.14 4.39
C ASN A 144 -2.18 6.51 5.18
N PRO A 145 -2.13 6.27 6.50
CA PRO A 145 -0.95 6.56 7.32
C PRO A 145 0.22 5.58 7.04
N THR A 146 0.92 5.71 5.92
CA THR A 146 2.10 4.88 5.56
C THR A 146 3.39 5.36 6.22
N ILE A 147 3.39 6.61 6.70
CA ILE A 147 4.38 7.14 7.64
C ILE A 147 3.70 7.15 9.01
N HIS A 148 4.02 6.16 9.86
CA HIS A 148 3.29 5.94 11.10
C HIS A 148 4.15 5.39 12.24
N ALA A 149 3.62 5.46 13.45
CA ALA A 149 4.15 4.82 14.64
C ALA A 149 3.77 3.34 14.68
N GLN A 150 4.43 2.52 15.50
CA GLN A 150 4.17 1.08 15.64
C GLN A 150 2.70 0.74 15.98
N THR A 151 1.96 1.69 16.54
CA THR A 151 0.53 1.58 16.87
C THR A 151 -0.42 2.03 15.74
N GLY A 152 0.13 2.51 14.62
CA GLY A 152 -0.63 3.03 13.48
C GLY A 152 -0.93 4.54 13.53
N TYR A 153 -0.44 5.25 14.54
CA TYR A 153 -0.64 6.70 14.63
C TYR A 153 0.16 7.42 13.52
N PRO A 154 -0.43 8.35 12.75
CA PRO A 154 0.26 9.02 11.65
C PRO A 154 1.41 9.89 12.15
N MET A 155 2.57 9.69 11.52
CA MET A 155 3.81 10.41 11.81
C MET A 155 4.18 11.31 10.64
N CYS A 156 5.11 12.23 10.87
CA CYS A 156 5.54 13.20 9.86
C CYS A 156 7.00 13.63 10.06
N VAL A 157 7.63 14.08 8.98
CA VAL A 157 8.88 14.85 9.04
C VAL A 157 8.50 16.33 9.16
N PRO A 158 8.91 17.04 10.24
CA PRO A 158 8.59 18.45 10.40
C PRO A 158 9.07 19.29 9.20
N ARG A 159 8.22 20.19 8.72
CA ARG A 159 8.54 21.09 7.59
C ARG A 159 9.36 22.30 8.03
N THR A 160 9.27 22.65 9.31
CA THR A 160 10.02 23.72 9.98
C THR A 160 10.83 23.16 11.13
N ASN A 161 11.89 23.87 11.53
CA ASN A 161 12.68 23.49 12.70
C ASN A 161 11.86 23.74 13.99
N PRO A 162 11.48 22.69 14.75
CA PRO A 162 10.60 22.83 15.92
C PRO A 162 11.21 23.65 17.08
N ALA A 163 12.53 23.88 17.06
CA ALA A 163 13.21 24.75 18.00
C ALA A 163 12.92 26.24 17.75
N THR A 164 12.65 26.62 16.50
CA THR A 164 12.41 28.02 16.10
C THR A 164 10.96 28.28 15.72
N GLN A 165 10.29 27.31 15.11
CA GLN A 165 8.92 27.44 14.62
C GLN A 165 8.24 26.07 14.59
N ASP A 166 7.07 25.98 15.24
CA ASP A 166 6.26 24.76 15.24
C ASP A 166 5.58 24.54 13.87
N ASP A 167 5.44 23.29 13.46
CA ASP A 167 4.73 22.91 12.23
C ASP A 167 3.24 22.66 12.57
N PRO A 168 2.29 23.45 12.02
CA PRO A 168 0.87 23.31 12.36
C PRO A 168 0.24 21.93 12.03
N GLU A 169 0.81 21.20 11.07
CA GLU A 169 0.35 19.86 10.68
C GLU A 169 1.17 18.74 11.33
N CYS A 170 2.36 19.08 11.84
CA CYS A 170 3.30 18.17 12.49
C CYS A 170 3.81 18.73 13.85
N PRO A 171 2.92 19.11 14.79
CA PRO A 171 3.30 19.91 15.94
C PRO A 171 4.16 19.14 16.94
N LYS A 172 5.19 19.80 17.49
CA LYS A 172 6.08 19.19 18.49
C LYS A 172 5.37 18.74 19.75
N GLY A 173 4.24 19.38 20.09
CA GLY A 173 3.39 18.99 21.23
C GLY A 173 2.88 17.55 21.15
N ASN A 174 2.76 17.00 19.92
CA ASN A 174 2.37 15.60 19.68
C ASN A 174 3.49 14.58 19.96
N ARG A 175 4.64 15.04 20.45
CA ARG A 175 5.73 14.21 20.96
C ARG A 175 6.18 14.76 22.31
N PRO A 176 5.41 14.52 23.38
CA PRO A 176 5.72 15.00 24.72
C PRO A 176 7.10 14.52 25.18
N LEU A 177 7.77 15.38 25.94
CA LEU A 177 9.08 15.09 26.53
C LEU A 177 8.90 14.57 27.96
N ASP A 178 9.80 13.68 28.37
CA ASP A 178 9.95 13.28 29.75
C ASP A 178 10.43 14.49 30.57
N PRO A 179 9.73 14.86 31.67
CA PRO A 179 10.05 16.07 32.43
C PRO A 179 11.36 15.99 33.23
N VAL A 180 11.91 14.78 33.41
CA VAL A 180 13.15 14.55 34.17
C VAL A 180 14.36 14.55 33.23
N THR A 181 14.25 13.81 32.11
CA THR A 181 15.36 13.61 31.18
C THR A 181 15.35 14.57 30.00
N GLY A 182 14.21 15.22 29.72
CA GLY A 182 14.00 16.03 28.52
C GLY A 182 13.94 15.22 27.22
N ALA A 183 14.01 13.89 27.29
CA ALA A 183 13.96 13.02 26.12
C ALA A 183 12.53 12.81 25.62
N PRO A 184 12.30 12.62 24.30
CA PRO A 184 10.97 12.29 23.78
C PRO A 184 10.41 11.00 24.38
N LEU A 185 9.16 11.03 24.86
CA LEU A 185 8.47 9.84 25.34
C LEU A 185 8.34 8.81 24.20
N LYS A 186 8.65 7.55 24.50
CA LYS A 186 8.55 6.45 23.51
C LYS A 186 7.20 5.74 23.54
N LYS A 187 6.41 5.92 24.60
CA LYS A 187 5.07 5.36 24.74
C LYS A 187 4.17 6.31 25.52
N PHE A 188 3.02 6.68 24.96
CA PHE A 188 2.05 7.56 25.61
C PHE A 188 0.69 7.49 24.92
N THR A 189 -0.33 8.04 25.59
CA THR A 189 -1.69 8.18 25.06
C THR A 189 -1.98 9.65 24.83
N MET A 190 -2.43 10.00 23.63
CA MET A 190 -2.91 11.32 23.27
C MET A 190 -4.16 11.68 24.09
N ALA A 191 -4.31 12.94 24.46
CA ALA A 191 -5.55 13.44 25.06
C ALA A 191 -6.72 13.30 24.07
N ALA A 192 -7.95 13.26 24.59
CA ALA A 192 -9.13 13.36 23.73
C ALA A 192 -9.13 14.72 23.00
N PRO A 193 -9.61 14.81 21.76
CA PRO A 193 -9.66 16.09 21.06
C PRO A 193 -10.52 17.11 21.81
N GLY A 194 -10.06 18.37 21.81
CA GLY A 194 -10.73 19.46 22.53
C GLY A 194 -10.47 19.49 24.03
N THR A 195 -9.66 18.58 24.58
CA THR A 195 -9.26 18.63 26.01
C THR A 195 -8.53 19.95 26.31
N PRO A 196 -9.06 20.82 27.18
CA PRO A 196 -8.43 22.11 27.47
C PRO A 196 -7.04 21.93 28.10
N GLY A 197 -6.05 22.67 27.58
CA GLY A 197 -4.68 22.61 28.09
C GLY A 197 -3.91 21.34 27.75
N ALA A 198 -4.48 20.43 26.95
CA ALA A 198 -3.76 19.24 26.51
C ALA A 198 -2.57 19.62 25.60
N LEU A 199 -1.41 19.05 25.90
CA LEU A 199 -0.20 19.21 25.08
C LEU A 199 -0.33 18.49 23.72
N THR A 200 -1.08 17.40 23.71
CA THR A 200 -1.28 16.54 22.56
C THR A 200 -2.61 16.82 21.86
N ASN A 201 -2.60 16.75 20.54
CA ASN A 201 -3.77 16.90 19.69
C ASN A 201 -3.88 15.70 18.72
N PRO A 202 -4.83 14.77 18.93
CA PRO A 202 -4.99 13.58 18.10
C PRO A 202 -5.43 13.89 16.67
N MET A 203 -5.85 15.13 16.37
CA MET A 203 -6.21 15.61 15.03
C MET A 203 -5.00 15.94 14.16
N LYS A 204 -3.78 15.90 14.70
CA LYS A 204 -2.54 16.29 14.01
C LYS A 204 -1.55 15.14 13.98
N GLN A 205 -0.65 15.13 12.99
CA GLN A 205 0.39 14.11 12.91
C GLN A 205 1.40 14.29 14.06
N ALA A 206 2.18 13.25 14.38
CA ALA A 206 3.23 13.32 15.38
C ALA A 206 4.62 13.39 14.71
N PRO A 207 5.49 14.34 15.09
CA PRO A 207 6.79 14.46 14.44
C PRO A 207 7.73 13.28 14.72
N LEU A 208 8.42 12.83 13.68
CA LEU A 208 9.63 12.03 13.82
C LEU A 208 10.72 12.88 14.48
N MET A 209 11.45 12.29 15.42
CA MET A 209 12.49 12.99 16.18
C MET A 209 13.84 12.28 16.07
N VAL A 210 14.92 13.04 16.27
CA VAL A 210 16.25 12.47 16.47
C VAL A 210 16.22 11.50 17.65
N GLY A 211 16.78 10.31 17.47
CA GLY A 211 16.73 9.21 18.43
C GLY A 211 15.55 8.26 18.25
N ASP A 212 14.63 8.50 17.30
CA ASP A 212 13.62 7.51 16.93
C ASP A 212 14.24 6.39 16.11
N PHE A 213 13.95 5.15 16.51
CA PHE A 213 14.29 3.97 15.73
C PHE A 213 13.15 3.71 14.75
N ILE A 214 13.49 3.53 13.47
CA ILE A 214 12.54 3.39 12.38
C ILE A 214 12.89 2.17 11.54
N THR A 215 11.87 1.51 11.02
CA THR A 215 11.99 0.64 9.84
C THR A 215 11.39 1.37 8.64
N TYR A 216 12.00 1.27 7.48
CA TYR A 216 11.61 2.04 6.31
C TYR A 216 11.90 1.30 5.00
N SER A 217 11.14 1.63 3.97
CA SER A 217 11.27 1.07 2.63
C SER A 217 10.93 2.09 1.55
N GLY A 218 11.46 1.90 0.35
CA GLY A 218 11.33 2.87 -0.73
C GLY A 218 12.19 2.50 -1.92
N ILE A 219 12.45 3.49 -2.77
CA ILE A 219 13.27 3.35 -3.97
C ILE A 219 14.61 4.09 -3.82
N GLN A 220 15.66 3.55 -4.41
CA GLN A 220 16.96 4.21 -4.49
C GLN A 220 16.91 5.36 -5.49
N GLY A 221 17.40 6.53 -5.07
CA GLY A 221 17.58 7.71 -5.90
C GLY A 221 18.99 8.27 -5.78
N THR A 222 19.34 9.19 -6.67
CA THR A 222 20.60 9.94 -6.64
C THR A 222 20.34 11.41 -6.95
N ASP A 223 20.95 12.31 -6.17
CA ASP A 223 20.97 13.76 -6.44
C ASP A 223 22.41 14.29 -6.44
N ALA A 224 22.57 15.62 -6.56
CA ALA A 224 23.89 16.26 -6.54
C ALA A 224 24.71 16.03 -5.25
N ARG A 225 24.07 15.58 -4.17
CA ARG A 225 24.70 15.30 -2.87
C ARG A 225 24.95 13.80 -2.66
N GLY A 226 24.65 12.96 -3.65
CA GLY A 226 24.93 11.53 -3.67
C GLY A 226 23.69 10.63 -3.64
N PRO A 227 23.87 9.33 -3.40
CA PRO A 227 22.77 8.36 -3.35
C PRO A 227 21.93 8.54 -2.08
N TYR A 228 20.64 8.21 -2.19
CA TYR A 228 19.70 8.21 -1.07
C TYR A 228 18.58 7.21 -1.29
N LEU A 229 17.78 7.00 -0.25
CA LEU A 229 16.53 6.27 -0.36
C LEU A 229 15.36 7.25 -0.36
N SER A 230 14.54 7.21 -1.41
CA SER A 230 13.26 7.89 -1.50
C SER A 230 12.17 6.97 -0.93
N VAL A 231 11.71 7.29 0.27
CA VAL A 231 10.96 6.43 1.18
C VAL A 231 9.46 6.61 1.01
N SER A 232 8.74 5.53 0.76
CA SER A 232 7.27 5.53 0.71
C SER A 232 6.64 5.05 2.02
N HIS A 233 7.38 4.32 2.86
CA HIS A 233 6.87 3.78 4.12
C HIS A 233 7.88 3.96 5.25
N ILE A 234 7.39 4.39 6.41
CA ILE A 234 8.15 4.43 7.66
C ILE A 234 7.25 3.88 8.77
N ASN A 235 7.78 2.91 9.51
CA ASN A 235 7.25 2.52 10.79
C ASN A 235 8.24 2.91 11.89
N ALA A 236 7.84 3.86 12.72
CA ALA A 236 8.59 4.30 13.88
C ALA A 236 8.28 3.45 15.10
N TRP A 237 9.32 2.97 15.79
CA TRP A 237 9.21 2.22 17.05
C TRP A 237 8.88 3.15 18.23
N VAL A 238 7.70 3.76 18.14
CA VAL A 238 7.07 4.62 19.13
C VAL A 238 5.64 4.11 19.33
N GLY A 239 5.18 4.03 20.57
CA GLY A 239 3.82 3.62 20.90
C GLY A 239 2.93 4.82 21.17
N ILE A 240 2.12 5.23 20.19
CA ILE A 240 1.19 6.36 20.34
C ILE A 240 -0.25 5.84 20.28
N SER A 241 -0.96 5.91 21.39
CA SER A 241 -2.38 5.55 21.42
C SER A 241 -3.26 6.81 21.46
N THR A 242 -4.48 6.70 20.98
CA THR A 242 -5.50 7.75 21.11
C THR A 242 -6.35 7.51 22.34
N ALA A 243 -6.97 8.55 22.89
CA ALA A 243 -7.83 8.41 24.06
C ALA A 243 -8.95 7.39 23.79
N PRO A 244 -9.11 6.37 24.66
CA PRO A 244 -10.09 5.30 24.46
C PRO A 244 -11.50 5.84 24.28
N GLY A 245 -12.26 5.27 23.34
CA GLY A 245 -13.66 5.66 23.18
C GLY A 245 -13.86 7.04 22.54
N THR A 246 -12.82 7.70 22.03
CA THR A 246 -12.90 9.01 21.35
C THR A 246 -12.37 9.00 19.91
N LEU A 247 -13.00 9.74 19.00
CA LEU A 247 -12.44 9.97 17.66
C LEU A 247 -11.53 11.22 17.70
N PRO A 248 -10.42 11.27 16.92
CA PRO A 248 -9.99 10.26 15.97
C PRO A 248 -9.25 9.10 16.64
N ALA A 249 -9.37 7.93 16.03
CA ALA A 249 -8.49 6.79 16.23
C ALA A 249 -7.99 6.34 14.85
N TYR A 250 -6.77 5.83 14.76
CA TYR A 250 -6.15 5.44 13.50
C TYR A 250 -6.02 3.92 13.45
N VAL A 251 -6.12 3.37 12.24
CA VAL A 251 -6.03 1.93 11.99
C VAL A 251 -5.11 1.71 10.80
N THR A 252 -4.39 0.59 10.78
CA THR A 252 -3.56 0.16 9.66
C THR A 252 -4.03 -1.18 9.11
N GLN A 253 -3.56 -1.53 7.92
CA GLN A 253 -3.61 -2.89 7.38
C GLN A 253 -2.17 -3.31 7.07
N GLU A 254 -1.64 -4.27 7.82
CA GLU A 254 -0.28 -4.80 7.65
C GLU A 254 -0.27 -6.10 6.84
N VAL A 255 -1.29 -6.94 7.01
CA VAL A 255 -1.45 -8.20 6.28
C VAL A 255 -2.82 -8.22 5.63
N SER A 256 -2.87 -8.57 4.35
CA SER A 256 -4.11 -8.89 3.66
C SER A 256 -3.92 -10.05 2.68
N GLN A 257 -4.60 -11.16 2.96
CA GLN A 257 -4.58 -12.36 2.14
C GLN A 257 -5.98 -12.88 1.91
N ILE A 258 -6.30 -13.31 0.68
CA ILE A 258 -7.59 -13.94 0.38
C ILE A 258 -7.42 -15.17 -0.50
N GLY A 259 -8.26 -16.15 -0.26
CA GLY A 259 -8.52 -17.29 -1.10
C GLY A 259 -9.24 -16.97 -2.40
N VAL A 260 -8.81 -17.62 -3.48
CA VAL A 260 -9.58 -17.68 -4.73
C VAL A 260 -10.39 -18.98 -4.75
N GLY A 261 -11.55 -18.97 -5.40
CA GLY A 261 -12.37 -20.16 -5.57
C GLY A 261 -11.73 -21.20 -6.49
N SER A 262 -12.34 -22.38 -6.52
CA SER A 262 -11.78 -23.58 -7.17
C SER A 262 -11.61 -23.49 -8.68
N GLY A 263 -12.31 -22.58 -9.35
CA GLY A 263 -12.30 -22.49 -10.81
C GLY A 263 -12.87 -23.73 -11.52
N PRO A 264 -12.60 -23.87 -12.83
CA PRO A 264 -13.04 -25.03 -13.60
C PRO A 264 -12.36 -26.33 -13.12
N VAL A 265 -13.11 -27.43 -13.15
CA VAL A 265 -12.62 -28.76 -12.78
C VAL A 265 -11.86 -29.37 -13.95
N PHE A 266 -10.64 -29.85 -13.70
CA PHE A 266 -9.82 -30.55 -14.69
C PHE A 266 -9.90 -32.07 -14.46
N PRO A 267 -10.33 -32.86 -15.46
CA PRO A 267 -10.44 -34.31 -15.31
C PRO A 267 -9.11 -34.94 -14.86
N GLY A 268 -9.16 -35.74 -13.79
CA GLY A 268 -7.99 -36.44 -13.25
C GLY A 268 -7.03 -35.58 -12.42
N ILE A 269 -7.32 -34.29 -12.20
CA ILE A 269 -6.51 -33.39 -11.38
C ILE A 269 -7.36 -32.84 -10.23
N ALA A 270 -7.04 -33.25 -9.00
CA ALA A 270 -7.65 -32.68 -7.81
C ALA A 270 -7.01 -31.32 -7.47
N ALA A 271 -7.85 -30.29 -7.31
CA ALA A 271 -7.42 -28.94 -6.97
C ALA A 271 -7.43 -28.71 -5.45
N ASP A 272 -6.38 -28.07 -4.94
CA ASP A 272 -6.36 -27.46 -3.61
C ASP A 272 -6.75 -26.00 -3.77
N PHE A 273 -7.78 -25.55 -3.05
CA PHE A 273 -8.16 -24.15 -3.03
C PHE A 273 -8.50 -23.77 -1.59
N LYS A 274 -7.94 -22.66 -1.13
CA LYS A 274 -8.09 -22.22 0.25
C LYS A 274 -9.01 -21.00 0.28
N LEU A 275 -10.31 -21.20 0.47
CA LEU A 275 -11.30 -20.12 0.67
C LEU A 275 -11.20 -19.50 2.08
N GLY A 276 -10.04 -18.95 2.41
CA GLY A 276 -9.80 -18.23 3.67
C GLY A 276 -9.50 -16.76 3.43
N ILE A 277 -9.62 -15.95 4.48
CA ILE A 277 -9.16 -14.56 4.47
C ILE A 277 -8.36 -14.32 5.75
N LEU A 278 -7.26 -13.58 5.63
CA LEU A 278 -6.46 -13.11 6.75
C LEU A 278 -6.21 -11.62 6.58
N ILE A 279 -6.80 -10.83 7.48
CA ILE A 279 -6.50 -9.39 7.59
C ILE A 279 -5.94 -9.11 8.98
N GLU A 280 -4.79 -8.45 9.04
CA GLU A 280 -4.18 -8.01 10.29
C GLU A 280 -3.73 -6.56 10.20
N GLY A 281 -3.73 -5.89 11.35
CA GLY A 281 -3.18 -4.55 11.49
C GLY A 281 -3.19 -4.10 12.93
N VAL A 282 -2.90 -2.83 13.14
CA VAL A 282 -2.93 -2.18 14.46
C VAL A 282 -3.93 -1.05 14.50
N THR A 283 -4.36 -0.67 15.70
CA THR A 283 -5.18 0.51 15.94
C THR A 283 -4.64 1.31 17.12
N THR A 284 -4.78 2.63 17.08
CA THR A 284 -4.41 3.50 18.21
C THR A 284 -5.41 3.44 19.36
N ASP A 285 -6.59 2.84 19.16
CA ASP A 285 -7.59 2.60 20.19
C ASP A 285 -8.06 1.13 20.17
N PRO A 286 -7.46 0.26 21.00
CA PRO A 286 -7.78 -1.16 21.02
C PRO A 286 -9.11 -1.47 21.73
N THR A 287 -9.80 -0.47 22.30
CA THR A 287 -11.08 -0.70 23.00
C THR A 287 -12.25 -0.86 22.03
N ARG A 288 -12.00 -0.76 20.72
CA ARG A 288 -13.03 -0.67 19.70
C ARG A 288 -12.83 -1.69 18.58
N PRO A 289 -13.90 -2.35 18.14
CA PRO A 289 -13.84 -3.24 16.98
C PRO A 289 -13.57 -2.49 15.68
N VAL A 290 -12.99 -3.23 14.74
CA VAL A 290 -12.66 -2.79 13.39
C VAL A 290 -13.43 -3.65 12.40
N ASP A 291 -14.19 -3.04 11.51
CA ASP A 291 -14.91 -3.72 10.44
C ASP A 291 -14.05 -3.80 9.18
N VAL A 292 -14.10 -4.96 8.51
CA VAL A 292 -13.34 -5.26 7.29
C VAL A 292 -14.32 -5.35 6.13
N TYR A 293 -14.11 -4.53 5.10
CA TYR A 293 -14.96 -4.46 3.92
C TYR A 293 -14.19 -4.82 2.65
N ALA A 294 -14.86 -5.54 1.76
CA ALA A 294 -14.49 -5.57 0.35
C ALA A 294 -14.92 -4.26 -0.31
N VAL A 295 -14.05 -3.69 -1.14
CA VAL A 295 -14.43 -2.62 -2.06
C VAL A 295 -14.84 -3.25 -3.39
N ASP A 296 -16.15 -3.41 -3.59
CA ASP A 296 -16.71 -3.95 -4.83
C ASP A 296 -16.96 -2.78 -5.80
N VAL A 297 -16.44 -2.88 -7.03
CA VAL A 297 -16.51 -1.81 -8.04
C VAL A 297 -17.44 -2.21 -9.17
N ASP A 298 -18.39 -1.34 -9.51
CA ASP A 298 -19.24 -1.53 -10.68
C ASP A 298 -18.42 -1.34 -11.97
N ALA A 299 -18.49 -2.33 -12.86
CA ALA A 299 -17.64 -2.37 -14.05
C ALA A 299 -17.93 -1.27 -15.08
N CYS A 300 -19.11 -0.64 -15.05
CA CYS A 300 -19.50 0.37 -16.04
C CYS A 300 -19.40 1.79 -15.50
N SER A 301 -19.95 2.02 -14.30
CA SER A 301 -19.97 3.34 -13.66
C SER A 301 -18.72 3.62 -12.83
N GLY A 302 -17.97 2.58 -12.42
CA GLY A 302 -16.90 2.71 -11.44
C GLY A 302 -17.41 2.95 -10.02
N ARG A 303 -18.73 2.88 -9.79
CA ARG A 303 -19.31 3.12 -8.48
C ARG A 303 -18.89 2.03 -7.51
N GLU A 304 -18.30 2.47 -6.40
CA GLU A 304 -17.86 1.57 -5.34
C GLU A 304 -19.00 1.28 -4.36
N THR A 305 -19.04 0.04 -3.89
CA THR A 305 -19.92 -0.41 -2.81
C THR A 305 -19.11 -1.21 -1.80
N LEU A 306 -19.45 -1.04 -0.53
CA LEU A 306 -18.76 -1.73 0.56
C LEU A 306 -19.54 -2.97 0.97
N ARG A 307 -18.91 -4.13 0.85
CA ARG A 307 -19.47 -5.40 1.35
C ARG A 307 -18.74 -5.81 2.62
N LEU A 308 -19.46 -5.85 3.74
CA LEU A 308 -18.91 -6.25 5.03
C LEU A 308 -18.49 -7.72 4.98
N LEU A 309 -17.21 -7.99 5.26
CA LEU A 309 -16.66 -9.34 5.37
C LEU A 309 -16.70 -9.84 6.80
N GLY A 310 -16.53 -8.93 7.76
CA GLY A 310 -16.59 -9.24 9.19
C GLY A 310 -15.89 -8.18 10.03
N THR A 311 -15.53 -8.58 11.25
CA THR A 311 -15.04 -7.66 12.28
C THR A 311 -13.85 -8.26 13.00
N GLY A 312 -12.76 -7.51 13.08
CA GLY A 312 -11.62 -7.77 13.94
C GLY A 312 -11.78 -7.09 15.31
N PHE A 313 -11.35 -7.80 16.36
CA PHE A 313 -11.33 -7.27 17.73
C PHE A 313 -9.87 -7.07 18.15
N PRO A 314 -9.42 -5.82 18.38
CA PRO A 314 -8.06 -5.57 18.78
C PRO A 314 -7.74 -6.10 20.18
N ALA A 315 -6.56 -6.67 20.37
CA ALA A 315 -6.01 -6.97 21.68
C ALA A 315 -5.35 -5.72 22.29
N PRO A 316 -5.45 -5.45 23.59
CA PRO A 316 -4.89 -4.23 24.21
C PRO A 316 -3.39 -4.04 24.04
N ILE A 317 -2.63 -5.13 23.97
CA ILE A 317 -1.20 -5.17 23.70
C ILE A 317 -0.97 -6.32 22.71
N PRO A 318 -0.37 -6.10 21.52
CA PRO A 318 0.23 -4.87 21.01
C PRO A 318 -0.75 -3.99 20.17
N GLN A 319 -2.01 -3.85 20.59
CA GLN A 319 -3.03 -3.08 19.85
C GLN A 319 -3.35 -3.64 18.46
N ARG A 320 -3.15 -4.95 18.28
CA ARG A 320 -3.35 -5.66 17.02
C ARG A 320 -4.74 -6.24 16.94
N TYR A 321 -5.36 -6.09 15.78
CA TYR A 321 -6.55 -6.86 15.42
C TYR A 321 -6.17 -7.93 14.40
N LYS A 322 -6.87 -9.06 14.47
CA LYS A 322 -6.75 -10.17 13.52
C LYS A 322 -8.14 -10.60 13.10
N PHE A 323 -8.36 -10.69 11.80
CA PHE A 323 -9.57 -11.22 11.19
C PHE A 323 -9.21 -12.43 10.34
N GLU A 324 -9.43 -13.62 10.90
CA GLU A 324 -9.21 -14.92 10.25
C GLU A 324 -10.39 -15.85 10.60
N PRO A 325 -11.56 -15.66 9.96
CA PRO A 325 -12.72 -16.52 10.18
C PRO A 325 -12.47 -17.93 9.64
N VAL A 326 -12.98 -18.95 10.36
CA VAL A 326 -12.86 -20.37 9.98
C VAL A 326 -13.75 -20.72 8.77
N VAL A 327 -14.89 -20.06 8.63
CA VAL A 327 -15.87 -20.27 7.55
C VAL A 327 -16.41 -18.92 7.10
N GLY A 328 -16.58 -18.73 5.80
CA GLY A 328 -17.29 -17.58 5.24
C GLY A 328 -17.33 -17.61 3.72
N ASN A 329 -18.19 -16.78 3.13
CA ASN A 329 -18.19 -16.53 1.69
C ASN A 329 -17.52 -15.20 1.41
N PHE A 330 -16.27 -15.26 0.94
CA PHE A 330 -15.47 -14.07 0.64
C PHE A 330 -15.49 -13.69 -0.84
N LEU A 331 -16.13 -14.51 -1.68
CA LEU A 331 -16.30 -14.25 -3.09
C LEU A 331 -17.42 -13.22 -3.35
N PRO A 332 -17.36 -12.48 -4.47
CA PRO A 332 -16.25 -12.45 -5.43
C PRO A 332 -14.99 -11.80 -4.83
N VAL A 333 -13.84 -12.05 -5.46
CA VAL A 333 -12.55 -11.50 -5.01
C VAL A 333 -12.47 -10.01 -5.34
N MET A 334 -12.01 -9.20 -4.37
CA MET A 334 -11.84 -7.76 -4.52
C MET A 334 -10.39 -7.38 -4.85
N ARG A 335 -10.22 -6.19 -5.44
CA ARG A 335 -8.90 -5.58 -5.63
C ARG A 335 -8.39 -4.92 -4.35
N GLU A 336 -9.30 -4.35 -3.57
CA GLU A 336 -8.99 -3.49 -2.43
C GLU A 336 -9.83 -3.87 -1.21
N ILE A 337 -9.22 -3.78 -0.04
CA ILE A 337 -9.86 -3.91 1.26
C ILE A 337 -9.95 -2.52 1.89
N LEU A 338 -11.08 -2.24 2.53
CA LEU A 338 -11.25 -1.11 3.41
C LEU A 338 -11.42 -1.64 4.83
N VAL A 339 -10.48 -1.28 5.70
CA VAL A 339 -10.56 -1.47 7.14
C VAL A 339 -11.14 -0.20 7.73
N LYS A 340 -12.17 -0.30 8.59
CA LYS A 340 -12.84 0.86 9.19
C LYS A 340 -13.14 0.64 10.66
N MET A 341 -12.82 1.61 11.51
CA MET A 341 -13.26 1.64 12.90
C MET A 341 -14.80 1.70 12.93
N ARG A 342 -15.43 0.78 13.67
CA ARG A 342 -16.89 0.66 13.70
C ARG A 342 -17.61 1.94 14.13
N GLN A 343 -16.98 2.72 15.00
CA GLN A 343 -17.57 3.95 15.56
C GLN A 343 -17.53 5.15 14.61
N GLY A 344 -16.94 4.98 13.44
CA GLY A 344 -16.93 5.99 12.39
C GLY A 344 -15.53 6.47 12.03
N THR A 345 -15.51 7.36 11.06
CA THR A 345 -14.32 7.95 10.45
C THR A 345 -14.45 9.46 10.47
N MET A 346 -13.32 10.16 10.47
CA MET A 346 -13.32 11.62 10.35
C MET A 346 -12.05 12.14 9.67
N PRO A 347 -12.10 13.26 8.95
CA PRO A 347 -10.89 13.92 8.46
C PRO A 347 -9.99 14.33 9.63
N ALA A 348 -8.69 14.05 9.53
CA ALA A 348 -7.68 14.42 10.52
C ALA A 348 -6.28 14.40 9.90
N ALA A 349 -5.26 14.78 10.67
CA ALA A 349 -3.84 14.54 10.38
C ALA A 349 -3.42 14.93 8.95
N ASN A 350 -3.59 16.21 8.62
CA ASN A 350 -3.24 16.79 7.33
C ASN A 350 -3.97 16.17 6.12
N GLY A 351 -5.27 15.86 6.27
CA GLY A 351 -6.12 15.39 5.16
C GLY A 351 -6.19 13.87 5.00
N LEU A 352 -5.69 13.11 5.98
CA LEU A 352 -6.04 11.71 6.14
C LEU A 352 -7.49 11.57 6.64
N ILE A 353 -8.05 10.37 6.48
CA ILE A 353 -9.31 10.01 7.12
C ILE A 353 -8.98 9.07 8.29
N ALA A 354 -9.05 9.58 9.51
CA ALA A 354 -8.90 8.77 10.70
C ALA A 354 -10.02 7.73 10.78
N GLY A 355 -9.67 6.56 11.31
CA GLY A 355 -10.57 5.45 11.49
C GLY A 355 -10.78 4.61 10.24
N GLN A 356 -10.02 4.84 9.16
CA GLN A 356 -10.00 3.94 8.01
C GLN A 356 -8.59 3.68 7.50
N TYR A 357 -8.45 2.56 6.82
CA TYR A 357 -7.28 2.21 6.02
C TYR A 357 -7.75 1.46 4.78
N ARG A 358 -7.45 1.98 3.60
CA ARG A 358 -7.83 1.39 2.31
C ARG A 358 -6.59 1.00 1.55
N ALA A 359 -6.40 -0.27 1.24
CA ALA A 359 -5.22 -0.69 0.50
C ALA A 359 -5.53 -1.80 -0.50
N PRO A 360 -4.67 -1.96 -1.53
CA PRO A 360 -4.68 -3.15 -2.36
C PRO A 360 -4.61 -4.42 -1.50
N LEU A 361 -5.22 -5.49 -1.98
CA LEU A 361 -5.02 -6.79 -1.37
C LEU A 361 -3.57 -7.25 -1.61
N GLY A 362 -2.88 -7.63 -0.54
CA GLY A 362 -1.46 -7.98 -0.59
C GLY A 362 -1.20 -9.32 -1.28
N THR A 363 -1.99 -10.35 -0.99
CA THR A 363 -1.78 -11.70 -1.55
C THR A 363 -3.07 -12.41 -1.92
N TYR A 364 -3.10 -12.97 -3.11
CA TYR A 364 -4.13 -13.92 -3.55
C TYR A 364 -3.60 -15.35 -3.39
N LEU A 365 -4.30 -16.16 -2.60
CA LEU A 365 -4.02 -17.59 -2.42
C LEU A 365 -4.67 -18.33 -3.59
N LEU A 366 -3.85 -18.57 -4.61
CA LEU A 366 -4.24 -19.20 -5.86
C LEU A 366 -4.34 -20.72 -5.71
N PRO A 367 -5.15 -21.37 -6.57
CA PRO A 367 -5.37 -22.80 -6.45
C PRO A 367 -4.11 -23.59 -6.86
N GLY A 368 -3.87 -24.69 -6.16
CA GLY A 368 -2.75 -25.60 -6.40
C GLY A 368 -3.22 -27.00 -6.81
N THR A 369 -2.29 -27.84 -7.26
CA THR A 369 -2.58 -29.25 -7.56
C THR A 369 -2.29 -30.10 -6.32
N LEU A 370 -3.26 -30.90 -5.85
CA LEU A 370 -3.12 -31.74 -4.65
C LEU A 370 -2.22 -32.96 -4.84
N SER A 371 -2.02 -33.41 -6.08
CA SER A 371 -1.27 -34.63 -6.39
C SER A 371 0.10 -34.29 -6.98
N PRO A 372 1.20 -34.61 -6.29
CA PRO A 372 2.55 -34.47 -6.84
C PRO A 372 2.69 -35.20 -8.19
N GLY A 373 3.38 -34.57 -9.14
CA GLY A 373 3.62 -35.13 -10.48
C GLY A 373 2.57 -34.78 -11.55
N LEU A 374 1.45 -34.17 -11.16
CA LEU A 374 0.49 -33.58 -12.10
C LEU A 374 0.87 -32.11 -12.43
N PRO A 375 0.48 -31.60 -13.62
CA PRO A 375 0.71 -30.19 -13.95
C PRO A 375 -0.05 -29.27 -12.99
N LEU A 376 0.44 -28.04 -12.88
CA LEU A 376 -0.29 -26.97 -12.18
C LEU A 376 -1.58 -26.65 -12.93
N ILE A 377 -2.64 -26.40 -12.18
CA ILE A 377 -3.92 -25.94 -12.73
C ILE A 377 -3.86 -24.43 -13.06
N PRO A 378 -4.51 -23.99 -14.14
CA PRO A 378 -4.65 -22.57 -14.44
C PRO A 378 -5.30 -21.78 -13.29
N ASN A 379 -4.80 -20.57 -13.07
CA ASN A 379 -5.36 -19.62 -12.11
C ASN A 379 -6.79 -19.21 -12.51
N ASN A 380 -7.73 -19.23 -11.56
CA ASN A 380 -9.12 -18.84 -11.80
C ASN A 380 -9.30 -17.31 -11.74
N PHE A 381 -8.90 -16.61 -12.80
CA PHE A 381 -9.13 -15.16 -12.89
C PHE A 381 -10.61 -14.76 -13.04
N GLY A 382 -11.52 -15.72 -13.29
CA GLY A 382 -12.96 -15.47 -13.39
C GLY A 382 -13.59 -14.98 -12.07
N ASP A 383 -12.99 -15.31 -10.92
CA ASP A 383 -13.46 -14.90 -9.60
C ASP A 383 -13.11 -13.45 -9.26
N PHE A 384 -12.36 -12.76 -10.12
CA PHE A 384 -11.92 -11.38 -9.96
C PHE A 384 -12.77 -10.49 -10.87
N PRO A 385 -13.87 -9.88 -10.39
CA PRO A 385 -14.77 -9.11 -11.26
C PRO A 385 -14.06 -7.92 -11.90
N PHE A 386 -13.11 -7.31 -11.21
CA PHE A 386 -12.34 -6.19 -11.75
C PHE A 386 -11.46 -6.58 -12.95
N LEU A 387 -11.11 -7.86 -13.10
CA LEU A 387 -10.43 -8.41 -14.28
C LEU A 387 -11.44 -8.90 -15.33
N ALA A 388 -12.43 -9.68 -14.88
CA ALA A 388 -13.39 -10.38 -15.74
C ALA A 388 -14.44 -9.46 -16.36
N LYS A 389 -14.77 -8.35 -15.69
CA LYS A 389 -15.85 -7.43 -16.06
C LYS A 389 -15.34 -6.01 -16.30
N GLY A 390 -14.31 -5.59 -15.58
CA GLY A 390 -13.77 -4.23 -15.62
C GLY A 390 -13.98 -3.45 -14.32
N SER A 391 -13.57 -2.20 -14.30
CA SER A 391 -13.56 -1.32 -13.10
C SER A 391 -14.16 0.07 -13.33
N GLY A 392 -14.93 0.27 -14.41
CA GLY A 392 -15.50 1.57 -14.74
C GLY A 392 -14.47 2.58 -15.26
N PRO A 393 -14.80 3.87 -15.29
CA PRO A 393 -13.91 4.94 -15.75
C PRO A 393 -12.58 4.95 -14.98
N PHE A 394 -11.47 4.89 -15.70
CA PHE A 394 -10.14 4.92 -15.10
C PHE A 394 -9.90 6.24 -14.36
N HIS A 395 -9.39 6.19 -13.12
CA HIS A 395 -9.31 7.35 -12.21
C HIS A 395 -10.64 8.13 -12.05
N GLY A 396 -11.79 7.46 -12.21
CA GLY A 396 -13.12 8.02 -12.02
C GLY A 396 -13.64 8.93 -13.16
N ALA A 397 -12.80 9.28 -14.14
CA ALA A 397 -13.19 10.17 -15.24
C ALA A 397 -12.56 9.82 -16.62
N GLY A 398 -11.65 8.84 -16.65
CA GLY A 398 -10.96 8.40 -17.85
C GLY A 398 -11.73 7.35 -18.66
N PRO A 399 -11.08 6.70 -19.65
CA PRO A 399 -11.70 5.62 -20.42
C PRO A 399 -12.14 4.47 -19.51
N VAL A 400 -13.21 3.78 -19.89
CA VAL A 400 -13.75 2.65 -19.12
C VAL A 400 -12.77 1.48 -19.17
N VAL A 401 -12.32 1.05 -18.00
CA VAL A 401 -11.54 -0.19 -17.81
C VAL A 401 -12.49 -1.36 -17.98
N GLY A 402 -12.39 -2.05 -19.12
CA GLY A 402 -13.18 -3.25 -19.42
C GLY A 402 -12.51 -4.55 -18.97
N GLN A 403 -13.05 -5.68 -19.44
CA GLN A 403 -12.41 -7.00 -19.28
C GLN A 403 -10.98 -7.00 -19.84
N LEU A 404 -10.07 -7.75 -19.22
CA LEU A 404 -8.72 -7.94 -19.75
C LEU A 404 -8.75 -8.49 -21.19
N SER A 405 -7.97 -7.86 -22.08
CA SER A 405 -7.88 -8.27 -23.48
C SER A 405 -6.43 -8.31 -23.97
N PRO A 406 -5.86 -9.49 -24.31
CA PRO A 406 -6.50 -10.80 -24.29
C PRO A 406 -6.80 -11.31 -22.86
N TRP A 407 -7.78 -12.21 -22.74
CA TRP A 407 -8.16 -12.81 -21.45
C TRP A 407 -7.15 -13.87 -20.99
N PRO A 408 -6.64 -13.85 -19.74
CA PRO A 408 -5.68 -14.82 -19.21
C PRO A 408 -6.31 -16.16 -18.81
N GLY A 409 -7.34 -16.63 -19.51
CA GLY A 409 -8.00 -17.91 -19.23
C GLY A 409 -8.76 -18.45 -20.44
N ALA A 410 -9.34 -19.64 -20.31
CA ALA A 410 -10.16 -20.25 -21.35
C ALA A 410 -11.30 -21.10 -20.72
N PRO A 411 -12.57 -20.87 -21.09
CA PRO A 411 -13.05 -19.78 -21.95
C PRO A 411 -12.94 -18.40 -21.28
N ALA A 412 -13.04 -17.34 -22.08
CA ALA A 412 -13.21 -15.99 -21.56
C ALA A 412 -14.62 -15.79 -21.00
N PRO A 413 -14.79 -15.19 -19.80
CA PRO A 413 -16.09 -14.78 -19.29
C PRO A 413 -16.77 -13.79 -20.24
N ALA A 414 -18.09 -13.66 -20.14
CA ALA A 414 -18.79 -12.60 -20.87
C ALA A 414 -18.38 -11.23 -20.33
N PRO A 415 -17.95 -10.28 -21.18
CA PRO A 415 -17.61 -8.93 -20.75
C PRO A 415 -18.87 -8.17 -20.31
N SER A 416 -18.69 -7.12 -19.50
CA SER A 416 -19.77 -6.18 -19.20
C SER A 416 -20.17 -5.38 -20.44
N SER A 417 -21.48 -5.24 -20.67
CA SER A 417 -22.02 -4.31 -21.67
C SER A 417 -22.29 -2.97 -21.01
N CYS A 418 -21.34 -2.05 -21.12
CA CYS A 418 -21.51 -0.67 -20.67
C CYS A 418 -22.07 0.15 -21.83
N GLN A 419 -23.29 0.69 -21.66
CA GLN A 419 -23.97 1.51 -22.68
C GLN A 419 -23.37 2.91 -22.78
#